data_AF-A0A5P2H6D0-F1
#
_entry.id   AF-A0A5P2H6D0-F1
#
_cell.length_a   1.000
_cell.length_b   1.000
_cell.length_c   1.000
_cell.angle_alpha   90.00
_cell.angle_beta   90.00
_cell.angle_gamma   90.00
#
_symmetry.space_group_name_H-M   'P 1'
#
loop_
_entity.id
_entity.type
_entity.pdbx_description
1 polymer ?
#
loop_
_entity_poly.entity_id
_entity_poly.type
_entity_poly.pdbx_seq_one_letter_code
_entity_poly.pdbx_strand_id
1 'polypeptide(L)' 'MERFNRTVRYEWLSQYYWDDLAHVRDFGKHWMWQYNHERPNMDFGGMTPKQRLLAAA' A
#
# COMPACT_ATOMS: atom_id res chain seq x y z
N MET A 1 11.30 -2.53 -2.59
CA MET A 1 10.89 -1.27 -3.26
C MET A 1 10.18 -1.51 -4.59
N GLU A 2 10.72 -2.34 -5.49
CA GLU A 2 10.16 -2.51 -6.84
C GLU A 2 8.73 -3.10 -6.85
N ARG A 3 8.45 -4.14 -6.05
CA ARG A 3 7.08 -4.70 -5.89
C ARG A 3 6.10 -3.64 -5.40
N PHE A 4 6.48 -2.85 -4.38
CA PHE A 4 5.64 -1.80 -3.82
C PHE A 4 5.28 -0.75 -4.87
N ASN A 5 6.28 -0.20 -5.57
CA ASN A 5 6.06 0.81 -6.62
C ASN A 5 5.21 0.27 -7.78
N ARG A 6 5.39 -1.00 -8.15
CA ARG A 6 4.56 -1.67 -9.15
C ARG A 6 3.11 -1.74 -8.70
N THR A 7 2.87 -2.20 -7.48
CA THR A 7 1.52 -2.30 -6.91
C THR A 7 0.84 -0.94 -6.81
N VAL A 8 1.53 0.08 -6.28
CA VAL A 8 1.05 1.47 -6.24
C VAL A 8 0.61 1.93 -7.64
N ARG A 9 1.42 1.68 -8.66
CA ARG A 9 1.10 2.12 -10.02
C ARG A 9 -0.16 1.45 -10.56
N TYR A 10 -0.30 0.14 -10.43
CA TYR A 10 -1.38 -0.62 -11.06
C TYR A 10 -2.68 -0.66 -10.25
N GLU A 11 -2.61 -0.66 -8.92
CA GLU A 11 -3.78 -0.77 -8.05
C GLU A 11 -4.32 0.60 -7.60
N TRP A 12 -3.47 1.63 -7.57
CA TRP A 12 -3.86 2.98 -7.17
C TRP A 12 -3.83 3.96 -8.35
N LEU A 13 -2.64 4.29 -8.88
CA LEU A 13 -2.50 5.44 -9.77
C LEU A 13 -3.11 5.27 -11.16
N SER A 14 -3.23 4.04 -11.66
CA SER A 14 -3.67 3.77 -13.04
C SER A 14 -5.16 3.40 -13.17
N GLN A 15 -5.92 3.37 -12.07
CA GLN A 15 -7.32 2.91 -12.06
C GLN A 15 -8.34 4.04 -12.15
N TYR A 16 -7.95 5.27 -11.82
CA TYR A 16 -8.87 6.40 -11.65
C TYR A 16 -8.36 7.65 -12.38
N TYR A 17 -9.29 8.41 -12.95
CA TYR A 17 -9.06 9.82 -13.27
C TYR A 17 -9.26 10.61 -11.98
N TRP A 18 -8.27 11.44 -11.64
CA TRP A 18 -8.27 12.19 -10.39
C TRP A 18 -8.77 13.60 -10.62
N ASP A 19 -9.70 14.05 -9.78
CA ASP A 19 -10.32 15.37 -9.92
C ASP A 19 -9.38 16.48 -9.42
N ASP A 20 -8.68 16.24 -8.32
CA ASP A 20 -7.72 17.18 -7.74
C ASP A 20 -6.67 16.49 -6.84
N LEU A 21 -5.68 17.26 -6.39
CA LEU A 21 -4.60 16.76 -5.55
C LEU A 21 -5.07 16.33 -4.16
N ALA A 22 -6.13 16.94 -3.60
CA ALA A 22 -6.66 16.55 -2.30
C ALA A 22 -7.28 15.15 -2.37
N HIS A 23 -8.04 14.87 -3.43
CA HIS A 23 -8.62 13.56 -3.69
C HIS A 23 -7.53 12.47 -3.82
N VAL A 24 -6.47 12.73 -4.60
CA VAL A 24 -5.32 11.80 -4.72
C VAL A 24 -4.67 11.53 -3.36
N ARG A 25 -4.50 12.56 -2.53
CA ARG A 25 -3.86 12.44 -1.22
C ARG A 25 -4.71 11.65 -0.23
N ASP A 26 -6.02 11.86 -0.23
CA ASP A 26 -6.92 11.15 0.67
C ASP A 26 -6.97 9.65 0.33
N PHE A 27 -7.15 9.34 -0.96
CA PHE A 27 -7.11 7.97 -1.45
C PHE A 27 -5.76 7.29 -1.17
N GLY A 28 -4.66 8.01 -1.41
CA GLY A 28 -3.32 7.53 -1.12
C GLY A 28 -3.10 7.18 0.36
N LYS A 29 -3.67 7.96 1.29
CA LYS A 29 -3.62 7.65 2.73
C LYS A 29 -4.37 6.36 3.05
N HIS A 30 -5.59 6.21 2.52
CA HIS A 30 -6.40 5.01 2.76
C HIS A 30 -5.72 3.76 2.20
N TRP A 31 -5.25 3.84 0.95
CA TRP A 31 -4.54 2.74 0.29
C TRP A 31 -3.27 2.35 1.05
N MET A 32 -2.47 3.32 1.50
CA MET A 32 -1.27 3.07 2.31
C MET A 32 -1.60 2.39 3.63
N TRP A 33 -2.73 2.74 4.26
CA TRP A 33 -3.17 2.07 5.47
C TRP A 33 -3.51 0.60 5.18
N GLN A 34 -4.34 0.32 4.16
CA GLN A 34 -4.73 -1.03 3.78
C GLN A 34 -3.52 -1.89 3.38
N TYR A 35 -2.64 -1.37 2.54
CA TYR A 35 -1.43 -2.09 2.12
C TYR A 35 -0.57 -2.51 3.31
N ASN A 36 -0.40 -1.62 4.30
CA ASN A 36 0.48 -1.89 5.45
C ASN A 36 -0.17 -2.73 6.55
N HIS A 37 -1.50 -2.68 6.69
CA HIS A 37 -2.22 -3.29 7.82
C HIS A 37 -3.03 -4.52 7.44
N GLU A 38 -3.50 -4.64 6.20
CA GLU A 38 -4.41 -5.69 5.79
C GLU A 38 -3.79 -6.66 4.79
N ARG A 39 -2.79 -6.21 4.01
CA ARG A 39 -2.21 -7.05 2.96
C ARG A 39 -1.17 -8.02 3.51
N PRO A 40 -1.44 -9.34 3.51
CA PRO A 40 -0.44 -10.33 3.90
C PRO A 40 0.67 -10.42 2.85
N ASN A 41 1.91 -10.54 3.30
CA ASN A 41 3.06 -10.82 2.45
C ASN A 41 3.57 -12.23 2.69
N MET A 42 3.44 -13.12 1.69
CA MET A 42 3.90 -14.51 1.78
C MET A 42 5.41 -14.62 1.96
N ASP A 43 6.19 -13.68 1.42
CA ASP A 43 7.64 -13.61 1.64
C ASP A 43 7.98 -13.39 3.13
N PHE A 44 7.03 -12.87 3.91
CA PHE A 44 7.13 -12.67 5.35
C PHE A 44 6.31 -13.70 6.14
N GLY A 45 6.01 -14.87 5.56
CA GLY A 45 5.22 -15.91 6.21
C GLY A 45 3.74 -15.53 6.40
N GLY A 46 3.20 -14.67 5.53
CA GLY A 46 1.82 -14.20 5.60
C GLY A 46 1.62 -12.97 6.51
N MET A 47 2.68 -12.47 7.14
CA MET A 47 2.60 -11.23 7.92
C MET A 47 2.38 -10.00 7.04
N THR A 48 1.64 -9.05 7.58
CA THR A 48 1.51 -7.71 6.99
C THR A 48 2.82 -6.93 7.14
N PRO A 49 3.07 -5.92 6.29
CA PRO A 49 4.27 -5.08 6.41
C PRO A 49 4.45 -4.49 7.82
N LYS A 50 3.37 -4.06 8.48
CA LYS A 50 3.42 -3.53 9.84
C LYS A 50 3.79 -4.60 10.87
N GLN A 51 3.21 -5.80 10.79
CA GLN A 51 3.58 -6.90 11.69
C GLN A 51 5.05 -7.28 11.53
N ARG A 52 5.55 -7.33 10.29
CA ARG A 52 6.96 -7.61 10.03
C ARG A 52 7.88 -6.55 10.62
N LEU A 53 7.49 -5.27 10.56
CA LEU A 53 8.22 -4.16 11.16
C LEU A 53 8.27 -4.27 12.69
N LEU A 54 7.13 -4.59 13.32
CA LEU A 54 7.04 -4.78 14.77
C LEU A 54 7.86 -5.98 15.25
N ALA A 55 7.88 -7.08 14.48
CA ALA A 55 8.69 -8.26 14.79
C ALA A 55 10.20 -8.07 14.56
N ALA A 56 10.60 -6.99 13.89
CA ALA A 56 12.00 -6.64 13.65
C ALA A 56 12.54 -5.59 14.63
N ALA A 57 11.67 -5.06 15.51
CA ALA A 57 12.03 -4.14 16.59
C ALA A 57 12.40 -4.93 17.86
#